data_AF-A0A093YF39-F1
#
_entry.id   AF-A0A093YF39-F1
#
_cell.length_a   1.000
_cell.length_b   1.000
_cell.length_c   1.000
_cell.angle_alpha   90.00
_cell.angle_beta   90.00
_cell.angle_gamma   90.00
#
_symmetry.space_group_name_H-M   'P 1'
#
loop_
_entity.id
_entity.type
_entity.pdbx_description
1 polymer ?
#
loop_
_entity_poly.entity_id
_entity_poly.type
_entity_poly.pdbx_seq_one_letter_code
_entity_poly.pdbx_strand_id
1 'polypeptide(L)'
;MFIKNLRRKWSSKSVSQKSILSTYSDFSIPWVYEAVEVDPDSDPRIVVRVLLGDLSRIDLVDTLFEAVPVGQGSKEDFNCVSWVKDALFQLSQAGIISRGDISDWESVEKTALGYVNDKKRQGRFESGWEGDASRVATFDKTLGREVYP
;
A
#
# COMPACT_ATOMS: atom_id res chain seq x y z
N MET A 1 -7.53 7.60 -1.12
CA MET A 1 -6.23 6.97 -1.46
C MET A 1 -6.05 5.75 -0.57
N PHE A 2 -6.15 4.55 -1.14
CA PHE A 2 -6.16 3.31 -0.35
C PHE A 2 -4.77 3.00 0.20
N ILE A 3 -4.58 3.27 1.49
CA ILE A 3 -3.44 2.74 2.22
C ILE A 3 -3.88 1.43 2.83
N LYS A 4 -3.69 0.38 2.02
CA LYS A 4 -3.98 -1.00 2.40
C LYS A 4 -2.96 -1.43 3.43
N ASN A 5 -3.39 -1.39 4.68
CA ASN A 5 -2.67 -2.01 5.76
C ASN A 5 -2.92 -3.52 5.69
N LEU A 6 -1.90 -4.30 5.35
CA LEU A 6 -1.79 -5.68 5.87
C LEU A 6 -1.49 -5.54 7.37
N ARG A 7 -2.52 -5.19 8.17
CA ARG A 7 -2.39 -5.09 9.64
C ARG A 7 -2.54 -6.49 10.23
N ARG A 8 -1.60 -6.87 11.10
CA ARG A 8 -1.85 -7.87 12.14
C ARG A 8 -2.92 -7.29 13.07
N LYS A 9 -4.10 -7.91 13.14
CA LYS A 9 -5.24 -7.35 13.91
C LYS A 9 -5.62 -8.25 15.07
N TRP A 10 -5.81 -7.64 16.24
CA TRP A 10 -6.60 -8.18 17.33
C TRP A 10 -8.05 -7.69 17.17
N SER A 11 -9.00 -8.57 17.47
CA SER A 11 -10.41 -8.48 17.10
C SER A 11 -11.16 -7.27 17.67
N SER A 12 -11.98 -6.60 16.83
CA SER A 12 -13.44 -6.55 17.04
C SER A 12 -14.21 -5.87 15.89
N LYS A 13 -15.23 -6.60 15.43
CA LYS A 13 -16.41 -6.25 14.59
C LYS A 13 -16.32 -6.29 13.05
N SER A 14 -17.15 -7.21 12.55
CA SER A 14 -17.90 -7.32 11.29
C SER A 14 -17.28 -6.76 10.00
N VAL A 15 -16.46 -7.58 9.35
CA VAL A 15 -15.99 -7.38 7.97
C VAL A 15 -16.17 -8.71 7.23
N SER A 16 -16.41 -8.69 5.92
CA SER A 16 -16.37 -9.90 5.09
C SER A 16 -14.97 -10.50 5.17
N GLN A 17 -14.80 -11.50 6.04
CA GLN A 17 -13.50 -12.06 6.41
C GLN A 17 -13.25 -13.33 5.59
N LYS A 18 -12.21 -13.30 4.75
CA LYS A 18 -11.55 -14.53 4.27
C LYS A 18 -10.33 -14.77 5.16
N SER A 19 -10.49 -15.60 6.19
CA SER A 19 -9.38 -16.08 7.03
C SER A 19 -9.27 -17.60 6.91
N ILE A 20 -8.03 -18.12 6.93
CA ILE A 20 -7.78 -19.58 6.95
C ILE A 20 -6.77 -19.86 8.06
N LEU A 21 -7.10 -20.85 8.89
CA LEU A 21 -6.31 -21.31 10.04
C LEU A 21 -5.25 -22.31 9.57
N SER A 22 -4.00 -22.11 10.01
CA SER A 22 -2.92 -23.10 9.91
C SER A 22 -2.79 -23.83 11.25
N THR A 23 -2.76 -25.16 11.23
CA THR A 23 -2.62 -26.01 12.42
C THR A 23 -1.25 -26.67 12.47
N TYR A 24 -0.34 -26.15 13.31
CA TYR A 24 0.40 -26.86 14.38
C TYR A 24 1.37 -25.89 15.10
N SER A 25 1.27 -25.80 16.44
CA SER A 25 2.20 -25.20 17.44
C SER A 25 3.28 -24.21 16.91
N ASP A 26 3.29 -22.90 17.14
CA ASP A 26 2.82 -22.05 18.24
C ASP A 26 2.60 -20.64 17.62
N PHE A 27 1.33 -20.26 17.46
CA PHE A 27 0.82 -19.00 16.87
C PHE A 27 1.43 -18.46 15.57
N SER A 28 1.08 -19.05 14.41
CA SER A 28 1.20 -18.35 13.13
C SER A 28 0.02 -17.38 12.93
N ILE A 29 0.28 -16.06 12.96
CA ILE A 29 -0.74 -15.05 12.63
C ILE A 29 -0.99 -15.13 11.12
N PRO A 30 -2.22 -15.43 10.65
CA PRO A 30 -2.50 -15.52 9.23
C PRO A 30 -2.41 -14.13 8.59
N TRP A 31 -1.88 -14.09 7.37
CA TRP A 31 -2.03 -12.90 6.53
C TRP A 31 -3.48 -12.79 6.09
N VAL A 32 -4.06 -11.59 6.20
CA VAL A 32 -5.46 -11.33 5.85
C VAL A 32 -5.51 -10.09 4.96
N TYR A 33 -6.26 -10.17 3.87
CA TYR A 33 -6.63 -8.99 3.09
C TYR A 33 -7.83 -8.30 3.76
N GLU A 34 -7.68 -7.01 4.05
CA GLU A 34 -8.76 -6.16 4.55
C GLU A 34 -8.98 -5.01 3.58
N ALA A 35 -10.18 -4.91 3.01
CA ALA A 35 -10.65 -3.74 2.27
C ALA A 35 -11.28 -2.76 3.25
N VAL A 36 -10.48 -1.80 3.74
CA VAL A 36 -10.92 -0.79 4.71
C VAL A 36 -10.58 0.59 4.17
N GLU A 37 -11.55 1.49 4.24
CA GLU A 37 -11.33 2.90 3.93
C GLU A 37 -10.46 3.52 5.03
N VAL A 38 -9.39 4.20 4.61
CA VAL A 38 -8.46 4.88 5.52
C VAL A 38 -8.38 6.33 5.11
N ASP A 39 -8.59 7.24 6.07
CA ASP A 39 -8.20 8.63 5.91
C ASP A 39 -6.67 8.71 6.04
N PRO A 40 -5.96 8.99 4.93
CA PRO A 40 -4.51 9.03 4.95
C PRO A 40 -3.96 10.12 5.86
N ASP A 41 -4.64 11.26 6.01
CA ASP A 41 -4.13 12.36 6.85
C ASP A 41 -4.36 12.09 8.35
N SER A 42 -5.25 11.16 8.69
CA SER A 42 -5.53 10.73 10.07
C SER A 42 -4.74 9.49 10.52
N ASP A 43 -3.96 8.84 9.65
CA ASP A 43 -3.19 7.63 10.01
C ASP A 43 -1.69 7.94 10.17
N PRO A 44 -1.20 8.13 11.41
CA PRO A 44 0.18 8.58 11.68
C PRO A 44 1.25 7.54 11.31
N ARG A 45 0.84 6.35 10.87
CA ARG A 45 1.76 5.27 10.47
C ARG A 45 2.22 5.41 9.02
N ILE A 46 1.65 6.36 8.27
CA ILE A 46 2.02 6.60 6.89
C ILE A 46 3.24 7.53 6.86
N VAL A 47 4.38 6.96 6.46
CA VAL A 47 5.65 7.68 6.40
C VAL A 47 5.70 8.63 5.21
N VAL A 48 5.33 8.12 4.03
CA VAL A 48 5.19 8.88 2.78
C VAL A 48 4.11 8.23 1.93
N ARG A 49 3.69 8.94 0.89
CA ARG A 49 2.68 8.50 -0.06
C ARG A 49 3.17 8.75 -1.48
N VAL A 50 2.97 7.79 -2.39
CA VAL A 50 3.38 7.92 -3.80
C VAL A 50 2.17 7.73 -4.68
N LEU A 51 1.85 8.75 -5.49
CA LEU A 51 0.84 8.66 -6.54
C LEU A 51 1.51 8.08 -7.78
N LEU A 52 1.02 6.93 -8.23
CA LEU A 52 1.61 6.17 -9.35
C LEU A 52 0.89 6.42 -10.67
N GLY A 53 -0.39 6.79 -10.63
CA GLY A 53 -1.20 6.99 -11.81
C GLY A 53 -2.67 7.25 -11.49
N ASP A 54 -3.43 7.50 -12.56
CA ASP A 54 -4.88 7.67 -12.54
C ASP A 54 -5.55 6.39 -13.07
N LEU A 55 -6.77 6.12 -12.57
CA LEU A 55 -7.54 4.94 -12.95
C LEU A 55 -8.80 5.37 -13.72
N SER A 56 -9.10 4.71 -14.83
CA SER A 56 -10.33 4.92 -15.61
C SER A 56 -11.55 4.22 -15.02
N ARG A 57 -11.34 3.14 -14.24
CA ARG A 57 -12.39 2.29 -13.67
C ARG A 57 -12.11 1.98 -12.20
N ILE A 58 -12.32 2.98 -11.34
CA ILE A 58 -12.13 2.85 -9.89
C ILE A 58 -13.06 1.80 -9.26
N ASP A 59 -14.23 1.56 -9.86
CA ASP A 59 -15.22 0.58 -9.44
C ASP A 59 -14.73 -0.87 -9.53
N LEU A 60 -13.72 -1.14 -10.36
CA LEU A 60 -13.15 -2.49 -10.51
C LEU A 60 -12.01 -2.79 -9.53
N VAL A 61 -11.50 -1.77 -8.85
CA VAL A 61 -10.28 -1.85 -8.04
C VAL A 61 -10.43 -2.85 -6.90
N ASP A 62 -11.54 -2.78 -6.15
CA ASP A 62 -11.77 -3.68 -5.02
C ASP A 62 -11.88 -5.14 -5.47
N THR A 63 -12.59 -5.40 -6.58
CA THR A 63 -12.74 -6.75 -7.14
C THR A 63 -11.39 -7.31 -7.60
N LEU A 64 -10.57 -6.50 -8.29
CA LEU A 64 -9.25 -6.92 -8.76
C LEU A 64 -8.29 -7.20 -7.61
N PHE A 65 -8.35 -6.39 -6.55
CA PHE A 65 -7.51 -6.56 -5.37
C PHE A 65 -7.93 -7.73 -4.49
N GLU A 66 -9.23 -7.98 -4.33
CA GLU A 66 -9.74 -9.14 -3.60
C GLU A 66 -9.35 -10.46 -4.28
N ALA A 67 -9.20 -10.45 -5.61
CA ALA A 67 -8.75 -11.61 -6.37
C ALA A 67 -7.26 -11.95 -6.18
N VAL A 68 -6.44 -11.06 -5.59
CA VAL A 68 -5.00 -11.29 -5.38
C VAL A 68 -4.80 -12.26 -4.21
N PRO A 69 -4.19 -13.44 -4.43
CA PRO A 69 -3.97 -14.41 -3.36
C PRO A 69 -3.13 -13.84 -2.22
N VAL A 70 -3.65 -13.97 -1.00
CA VAL A 70 -2.85 -13.75 0.22
C VAL A 70 -2.18 -15.07 0.58
N GLY A 71 -0.85 -15.06 0.74
CA GLY A 71 -0.05 -16.26 0.90
C GLY A 71 -0.54 -17.16 2.03
N GLN A 72 -0.72 -18.45 1.73
CA GLN A 72 -0.87 -19.51 2.72
C GLN A 72 0.48 -19.73 3.40
N GLY A 73 0.46 -20.12 4.68
CA GLY A 73 1.62 -20.19 5.60
C GLY A 73 2.78 -21.13 5.25
N SER A 74 3.14 -21.27 3.97
CA SER A 74 4.24 -22.06 3.45
C SER A 74 4.86 -21.56 2.13
N LYS A 75 4.40 -20.44 1.53
CA LYS A 75 5.17 -19.81 0.43
C LYS A 75 6.32 -19.00 1.04
N GLU A 76 7.53 -19.53 0.97
CA GLU A 76 8.76 -18.89 1.47
C GLU A 76 8.95 -17.45 0.93
N ASP A 77 8.39 -17.15 -0.24
CA ASP A 77 8.53 -15.84 -0.90
C ASP A 77 7.38 -14.84 -0.64
N PHE A 78 6.34 -15.21 0.11
CA PHE A 78 5.21 -14.30 0.32
C PHE A 78 5.53 -13.24 1.39
N ASN A 79 5.47 -11.98 0.97
CA ASN A 79 5.52 -10.81 1.83
C ASN A 79 4.64 -9.67 1.28
N CYS A 80 4.54 -8.57 2.02
CA CYS A 80 3.75 -7.41 1.61
C CYS A 80 4.18 -6.82 0.26
N VAL A 81 5.48 -6.85 -0.07
CA VAL A 81 6.00 -6.36 -1.35
C VAL A 81 5.53 -7.25 -2.50
N SER A 82 5.67 -8.57 -2.36
CA SER A 82 5.18 -9.53 -3.36
C SER A 82 3.69 -9.38 -3.63
N TRP A 83 2.88 -9.16 -2.58
CA TRP A 83 1.45 -8.96 -2.75
C TRP A 83 1.10 -7.65 -3.46
N VAL A 84 1.81 -6.55 -3.15
CA VAL A 84 1.61 -5.27 -3.85
C VAL A 84 1.99 -5.39 -5.33
N LYS A 85 3.08 -6.09 -5.66
CA LYS A 85 3.46 -6.38 -7.06
C LYS A 85 2.32 -7.06 -7.81
N ASP A 86 1.80 -8.16 -7.26
CA ASP A 86 0.71 -8.91 -7.87
C ASP A 86 -0.56 -8.05 -8.01
N ALA A 87 -0.86 -7.21 -7.00
CA ALA A 87 -2.01 -6.32 -7.04
C ALA A 87 -1.89 -5.22 -8.12
N LEU A 88 -0.73 -4.59 -8.26
CA LEU A 88 -0.49 -3.61 -9.34
C LEU A 88 -0.52 -4.29 -10.71
N PHE A 89 0.01 -5.50 -10.81
CA PHE A 89 -0.06 -6.30 -12.03
C PHE A 89 -1.51 -6.61 -12.44
N GLN A 90 -2.42 -6.92 -11.51
CA GLN A 90 -3.84 -7.09 -11.81
C GLN A 90 -4.48 -5.83 -12.40
N LEU A 91 -4.18 -4.64 -11.86
CA LEU A 91 -4.69 -3.37 -12.41
C LEU A 91 -4.16 -3.12 -13.83
N SER A 92 -2.87 -3.42 -14.07
CA SER A 92 -2.23 -3.28 -15.37
C SER A 92 -2.82 -4.23 -16.41
N GLN A 93 -2.98 -5.52 -16.07
CA GLN A 93 -3.61 -6.50 -16.95
C GLN A 93 -5.08 -6.17 -17.27
N ALA A 94 -5.81 -5.61 -16.31
CA ALA A 94 -7.19 -5.18 -16.52
C ALA A 94 -7.31 -3.94 -17.43
N GLY A 95 -6.20 -3.27 -17.76
CA GLY A 95 -6.19 -2.11 -18.64
C GLY A 95 -6.92 -0.88 -18.07
N ILE A 96 -7.02 -0.77 -16.75
CA ILE A 96 -7.80 0.28 -16.09
C ILE A 96 -6.98 1.51 -15.68
N ILE A 97 -5.70 1.55 -16.06
CA ILE A 97 -4.80 2.67 -15.78
C ILE A 97 -4.93 3.68 -16.92
N SER A 98 -5.41 4.89 -16.63
CA SER A 98 -5.57 5.95 -17.64
C SER A 98 -4.33 6.83 -17.77
N ARG A 99 -3.52 6.94 -16.71
CA ARG A 99 -2.29 7.74 -16.70
C ARG A 99 -1.28 7.13 -15.75
N GLY A 100 0.00 7.26 -16.08
CA GLY A 100 1.10 6.76 -15.27
C GLY A 100 1.54 5.36 -15.70
N ASP A 101 2.57 4.85 -15.01
CA ASP A 101 3.14 3.53 -15.27
C ASP A 101 3.41 2.85 -13.93
N ILE A 102 2.67 1.77 -13.68
CA ILE A 102 2.79 0.93 -12.49
C ILE A 102 3.37 -0.45 -12.83
N SER A 103 3.66 -0.71 -14.11
CA SER A 103 4.13 -2.01 -14.59
C SER A 103 5.61 -2.25 -14.27
N ASP A 104 6.41 -1.16 -14.23
CA ASP A 104 7.79 -1.18 -13.80
C ASP A 104 7.89 -1.04 -12.27
N TRP A 105 7.85 -2.19 -11.58
CA TRP A 105 8.01 -2.24 -10.14
C TRP A 105 9.34 -1.64 -9.66
N GLU A 106 10.44 -1.88 -10.37
CA GLU A 106 11.76 -1.40 -9.96
C GLU A 106 11.79 0.13 -9.93
N SER A 107 11.18 0.77 -10.94
CA SER A 107 10.97 2.22 -10.96
C SER A 107 10.10 2.70 -9.80
N VAL A 108 8.99 2.02 -9.51
CA VAL A 108 8.11 2.35 -8.37
C VAL A 108 8.85 2.29 -7.04
N GLU A 109 9.56 1.18 -6.78
CA GLU A 109 10.32 0.96 -5.56
C GLU A 109 11.46 1.99 -5.42
N LYS A 110 12.21 2.24 -6.50
CA LYS A 110 13.27 3.25 -6.53
C LYS A 110 12.74 4.64 -6.25
N THR A 111 11.60 5.03 -6.83
CA THR A 111 10.94 6.32 -6.56
C THR A 111 10.54 6.42 -5.08
N ALA A 112 9.90 5.39 -4.53
CA ALA A 112 9.45 5.39 -3.14
C ALA A 112 10.64 5.50 -2.16
N LEU A 113 11.66 4.66 -2.33
CA LEU A 113 12.86 4.68 -1.49
C LEU A 113 13.64 5.98 -1.62
N GLY A 114 13.79 6.51 -2.84
CA GLY A 114 14.40 7.80 -3.09
C GLY A 114 13.70 8.91 -2.31
N TYR A 115 12.37 8.97 -2.43
CA TYR A 115 11.56 9.99 -1.75
C TYR A 115 11.60 9.87 -0.22
N VAL A 116 11.53 8.65 0.34
CA VAL A 116 11.71 8.43 1.79
C VAL A 116 13.07 8.94 2.26
N ASN A 117 14.14 8.62 1.52
CA ASN A 117 15.49 9.05 1.86
C ASN A 117 15.64 10.58 1.77
N ASP A 118 14.99 11.22 0.80
CA ASP A 118 14.97 12.68 0.68
C ASP A 118 14.29 13.33 1.88
N LYS A 119 13.13 12.79 2.31
CA LYS A 119 12.43 13.26 3.52
C LYS A 119 13.20 13.01 4.80
N LYS A 120 13.91 11.89 4.87
CA LYS A 120 14.82 11.61 5.99
C LYS A 120 15.94 12.66 6.07
N ARG A 121 16.59 13.02 4.93
CA ARG A 121 17.63 14.06 4.91
C ARG A 121 17.11 15.46 5.28
N GLN A 122 15.82 15.70 5.06
CA GLN A 122 15.16 16.95 5.49
C GLN A 122 14.84 16.95 6.99
N GLY A 123 15.05 15.86 7.73
CA GLY A 123 14.70 15.76 9.15
C GLY A 123 13.20 15.57 9.40
N ARG A 124 12.38 15.21 8.39
CA ARG A 124 10.92 15.07 8.54
C ARG A 124 10.51 14.08 9.62
N PHE A 125 11.32 13.05 9.83
CA PHE A 125 11.03 11.97 10.79
C PHE A 125 11.72 12.18 12.15
N GLU A 126 12.34 13.33 12.36
CA GLU A 126 13.06 13.68 13.59
C GLU A 126 12.17 14.51 14.52
N SER A 127 12.46 14.44 15.82
CA SER A 127 11.81 15.29 16.82
C SER A 127 12.21 16.75 16.57
N GLY A 128 11.24 17.63 16.32
CA GLY A 128 11.49 19.05 16.03
C GLY A 128 11.31 19.46 14.57
N TRP A 129 10.72 18.60 13.73
CA TRP A 129 10.29 19.00 12.38
C TRP A 129 9.38 20.23 12.42
N GLU A 130 9.79 21.30 11.75
CA GLU A 130 9.06 22.59 11.70
C GLU A 130 8.09 22.72 10.52
N GLY A 131 8.13 21.78 9.57
CA GLY A 131 7.24 21.80 8.41
C GLY A 131 5.85 21.25 8.72
N ASP A 132 4.95 21.29 7.73
CA ASP A 132 3.59 20.78 7.88
C ASP A 132 3.58 19.25 8.12
N ALA A 133 3.16 18.87 9.32
CA ALA A 133 2.96 17.49 9.75
C ALA A 133 1.47 17.09 9.77
N SER A 134 0.55 18.01 9.46
CA SER A 134 -0.88 17.75 9.43
C SER A 134 -1.33 16.95 8.20
N ARG A 135 -0.45 16.83 7.19
CA ARG A 135 -0.73 16.14 5.93
C ARG A 135 0.36 15.13 5.61
N VAL A 136 -0.03 14.05 4.94
CA VAL A 136 0.93 13.07 4.44
C VAL A 136 1.67 13.61 3.23
N ALA A 137 3.01 13.61 3.32
CA ALA A 137 3.88 13.97 2.22
C ALA A 137 3.64 13.04 1.01
N THR A 138 3.24 13.64 -0.13
CA THR A 138 2.79 12.89 -1.31
C THR A 138 3.64 13.21 -2.51
N PHE A 139 4.35 12.23 -3.06
CA PHE A 139 5.11 12.37 -4.30
C PHE A 139 4.29 11.88 -5.48
N ASP A 140 4.05 12.75 -6.46
CA ASP A 140 3.45 12.37 -7.74
C ASP A 140 4.55 11.91 -8.70
N LYS A 141 4.64 10.59 -8.92
CA LYS A 141 5.61 9.99 -9.84
C LYS A 141 5.37 10.43 -11.29
N THR A 142 4.12 10.74 -11.65
CA THR A 142 3.76 11.16 -13.01
C THR A 142 4.16 12.61 -13.30
N LEU A 143 4.34 13.42 -12.25
CA LEU A 143 4.82 14.80 -12.34
C LEU A 143 6.26 14.98 -11.89
N GLY A 144 6.86 13.98 -11.23
CA GLY A 144 8.22 14.03 -10.70
C GLY A 144 8.40 15.03 -9.55
N ARG A 145 7.34 15.30 -8.78
CA ARG A 145 7.38 16.27 -7.68
C ARG A 145 6.41 15.95 -6.56
N GLU A 146 6.65 16.57 -5.41
CA GLU A 146 5.71 16.57 -4.29
C GLU A 146 4.46 17.40 -4.62
N VAL A 147 3.31 16.89 -4.17
CA VAL A 147 2.00 17.50 -4.33
C VAL A 147 1.24 17.44 -3.01
N TYR A 148 0.28 18.35 -2.84
CA TYR A 148 -0.63 18.40 -1.71
C TYR A 148 -2.06 18.30 -2.26
N PRO A 149 -2.61 17.08 -2.40
CA PRO A 149 -3.94 16.88 -2.93
C PRO A 149 -5.03 17.37 -1.98
#